data_AF-A0A968VDM7-F1
#
_entry.id   AF-A0A968VDM7-F1
#
_cell.length_a   1.000
_cell.length_b   1.000
_cell.length_c   1.000
_cell.angle_alpha   90.00
_cell.angle_beta   90.00
_cell.angle_gamma   90.00
#
_symmetry.space_group_name_H-M   'P 1'
#
loop_
_entity.id
_entity.type
_entity.pdbx_description
1 polymer ?
#
loop_
_entity_poly.entity_id
_entity_poly.type
_entity_poly.pdbx_seq_one_letter_code
_entity_poly.pdbx_strand_id
1 'polypeptide(L)'
;MARVTLKASPDGLQKAKAALRHFASKIALADLAGLSRTTVQAFFAGKEISVESFRQICEALELPWEAISGIKTEALSISPTRVEQPLENKSDSADCDS
;
A
#
# COMPACT_ATOMS: atom_id res chain seq x y z
N MET A 1 0.80 -21.86 -16.79
CA MET A 1 0.34 -20.56 -16.24
C MET A 1 1.03 -20.37 -14.90
N ALA A 2 1.85 -19.33 -14.73
CA ALA A 2 2.52 -19.08 -13.45
C ALA A 2 1.45 -18.74 -12.40
N ARG A 3 1.44 -19.45 -11.28
CA ARG A 3 0.58 -19.13 -10.14
C ARG A 3 1.19 -17.94 -9.43
N VAL A 4 0.62 -16.75 -9.63
CA VAL A 4 1.08 -15.55 -8.93
C VAL A 4 0.51 -15.59 -7.51
N THR A 5 1.38 -15.84 -6.54
CA THR A 5 1.06 -15.84 -5.11
C THR A 5 1.71 -14.64 -4.43
N LEU A 6 1.03 -14.13 -3.42
CA LEU A 6 1.44 -12.96 -2.66
C LEU A 6 1.34 -13.28 -1.16
N LYS A 7 2.30 -12.74 -0.40
CA LYS A 7 2.32 -12.84 1.06
C LYS A 7 2.23 -11.46 1.69
N ALA A 8 1.48 -11.36 2.78
CA ALA A 8 1.39 -10.13 3.55
C ALA A 8 2.68 -9.90 4.33
N SER A 9 3.09 -8.64 4.44
CA SER A 9 4.17 -8.27 5.35
C SER A 9 3.70 -8.34 6.81
N PRO A 10 4.61 -8.56 7.79
CA PRO A 10 4.25 -8.54 9.20
C PRO A 10 3.60 -7.22 9.64
N ASP A 11 4.02 -6.10 9.05
CA ASP A 11 3.40 -4.77 9.26
C ASP A 11 1.99 -4.70 8.67
N GLY A 12 1.83 -5.16 7.41
CA GLY A 12 0.53 -5.25 6.74
C GLY A 12 -0.47 -6.13 7.49
N LEU A 13 -0.01 -7.25 8.06
CA LEU A 13 -0.84 -8.13 8.89
C LEU A 13 -1.31 -7.45 10.18
N GLN A 14 -0.49 -6.58 10.79
CA GLN A 14 -0.92 -5.81 11.95
C GLN A 14 -1.99 -4.80 11.57
N LYS A 15 -1.84 -4.10 10.44
CA LYS A 15 -2.86 -3.20 9.89
C LYS A 15 -4.16 -3.93 9.60
N ALA A 16 -4.09 -5.07 8.92
CA ALA A 16 -5.26 -5.90 8.64
C ALA A 16 -5.91 -6.43 9.92
N LYS A 17 -5.14 -6.79 10.95
CA LYS A 17 -5.67 -7.18 12.27
C LYS A 17 -6.32 -6.02 13.00
N ALA A 18 -5.82 -4.80 12.85
CA ALA A 18 -6.44 -3.60 13.41
C ALA A 18 -7.78 -3.32 12.73
N ALA A 19 -7.83 -3.36 11.38
CA ALA A 19 -9.07 -3.24 10.62
C ALA A 19 -10.08 -4.34 10.98
N LEU A 20 -9.61 -5.58 11.16
CA LEU A 20 -10.44 -6.69 11.60
C LEU A 20 -11.13 -6.44 12.96
N ARG A 21 -10.63 -5.54 13.83
CA ARG A 21 -11.32 -5.19 15.08
C ARG A 21 -12.65 -4.49 14.85
N HIS A 22 -12.84 -3.86 13.68
CA HIS A 22 -14.12 -3.29 13.27
C HIS A 22 -15.09 -4.37 12.76
N PHE A 23 -14.61 -5.59 12.50
CA PHE A 23 -15.41 -6.73 12.10
C PHE A 23 -15.72 -7.65 13.28
N ALA A 24 -16.88 -8.29 13.24
CA ALA A 24 -17.29 -9.23 14.29
C ALA A 24 -16.37 -10.47 14.38
N SER A 25 -15.83 -10.95 13.26
CA SER A 25 -14.89 -12.08 13.24
C SER A 25 -14.17 -12.23 11.89
N LYS A 26 -13.10 -13.04 11.87
CA LYS A 26 -12.42 -13.50 10.63
C LYS A 26 -13.36 -14.22 9.67
N ILE A 27 -14.43 -14.80 10.19
CA ILE A 27 -15.43 -15.56 9.45
C ILE A 27 -16.34 -14.60 8.70
N ALA A 28 -16.81 -13.56 9.40
CA ALA A 28 -17.62 -12.51 8.80
C ALA A 28 -16.85 -11.81 7.67
N LEU A 29 -15.54 -11.59 7.86
CA LEU A 29 -14.69 -11.08 6.79
C LEU A 29 -14.58 -12.05 5.60
N ALA A 30 -14.43 -13.35 5.87
CA ALA A 30 -14.36 -14.35 4.80
C ALA A 30 -15.66 -14.41 3.99
N ASP A 31 -16.81 -14.33 4.68
CA ASP A 31 -18.13 -14.29 4.06
C ASP A 31 -18.31 -13.02 3.21
N LEU A 32 -17.93 -11.86 3.76
CA LEU A 32 -17.96 -10.59 3.04
C LEU A 32 -17.05 -10.58 1.80
N ALA A 33 -15.87 -11.16 1.90
CA ALA A 33 -14.92 -11.26 0.80
C ALA A 33 -15.27 -12.37 -0.21
N GLY A 34 -16.29 -13.20 0.06
CA GLY A 34 -16.64 -14.36 -0.78
C GLY A 34 -15.55 -15.43 -0.81
N LEU A 35 -14.77 -15.56 0.27
CA LEU A 35 -13.59 -16.40 0.34
C LEU A 35 -13.73 -17.56 1.31
N SER A 36 -12.92 -18.59 1.06
CA SER A 36 -12.78 -19.69 2.00
C SER A 36 -12.13 -19.24 3.31
N ARG A 37 -12.69 -19.73 4.42
CA ARG A 37 -12.19 -19.49 5.78
C ARG A 37 -10.72 -19.88 5.94
N THR A 38 -10.30 -20.95 5.27
CA THR A 38 -8.91 -21.42 5.19
C THR A 38 -7.99 -20.41 4.51
N THR A 39 -8.44 -19.74 3.44
CA THR A 39 -7.67 -18.70 2.75
C THR A 39 -7.47 -17.48 3.65
N VAL A 40 -8.52 -17.05 4.35
CA VAL A 40 -8.42 -15.94 5.32
C VAL A 40 -7.50 -16.31 6.48
N GLN A 41 -7.57 -17.53 7.00
CA GLN A 41 -6.63 -17.99 8.02
C GLN A 41 -5.19 -18.03 7.51
N ALA A 42 -4.95 -18.52 6.28
CA ALA A 42 -3.64 -18.54 5.65
C ALA A 42 -3.06 -17.13 5.51
N PHE A 43 -3.88 -16.16 5.10
CA PHE A 43 -3.52 -14.75 5.08
C PHE A 43 -3.08 -14.25 6.46
N PHE A 44 -3.91 -14.41 7.49
CA PHE A 44 -3.57 -13.93 8.85
C PHE A 44 -2.43 -14.72 9.51
N ALA A 45 -2.11 -15.91 9.01
CA ALA A 45 -0.96 -16.71 9.40
C ALA A 45 0.33 -16.30 8.68
N GLY A 46 0.27 -15.39 7.71
CA GLY A 46 1.42 -14.97 6.89
C GLY A 46 1.84 -16.00 5.84
N LYS A 47 0.93 -16.88 5.43
CA LYS A 47 1.16 -17.82 4.32
C LYS A 47 0.95 -17.15 2.97
N GLU A 48 1.54 -17.74 1.95
CA GLU A 48 1.38 -17.35 0.55
C GLU A 48 -0.03 -17.71 0.07
N ILE A 49 -0.76 -16.74 -0.46
CA ILE A 49 -2.10 -16.93 -1.03
C ILE A 49 -2.14 -16.36 -2.45
N SER A 50 -3.17 -16.70 -3.22
CA SER A 50 -3.37 -16.13 -4.56
C SER A 50 -3.58 -14.62 -4.50
N VAL A 51 -3.03 -13.88 -5.48
CA VAL A 51 -3.22 -12.41 -5.59
C VAL A 51 -4.70 -12.02 -5.59
N GLU A 52 -5.55 -12.81 -6.24
CA GLU A 52 -7.00 -12.57 -6.28
C GLU A 52 -7.62 -12.59 -4.88
N SER A 53 -7.36 -13.65 -4.11
CA SER A 53 -7.84 -13.75 -2.74
C SER A 53 -7.24 -12.67 -1.83
N PHE A 54 -5.98 -12.30 -2.05
CA PHE A 54 -5.34 -11.22 -1.31
C PHE A 54 -6.07 -9.89 -1.53
N ARG A 55 -6.36 -9.57 -2.79
CA ARG A 55 -7.09 -8.36 -3.17
C ARG A 55 -8.49 -8.35 -2.57
N GLN A 56 -9.24 -9.46 -2.64
CA GLN A 56 -10.59 -9.55 -2.06
C GLN A 56 -10.61 -9.32 -0.54
N ILE A 57 -9.64 -9.87 0.21
CA ILE A 57 -9.53 -9.62 1.65
C ILE A 57 -9.26 -8.14 1.93
N CYS A 58 -8.33 -7.53 1.19
CA CYS A 58 -7.98 -6.13 1.36
C CYS A 58 -9.14 -5.20 0.96
N GLU A 59 -9.87 -5.51 -0.10
CA GLU A 59 -11.05 -4.78 -0.55
C GLU A 59 -12.18 -4.83 0.49
N ALA A 60 -12.43 -6.01 1.06
CA ALA A 60 -13.41 -6.18 2.15
C ALA A 60 -13.00 -5.44 3.44
N LEU A 61 -11.70 -5.20 3.66
CA LEU A 61 -11.17 -4.40 4.76
C LEU A 61 -11.05 -2.90 4.42
N GLU A 62 -11.38 -2.50 3.19
CA GLU A 62 -11.17 -1.14 2.66
C GLU A 62 -9.71 -0.67 2.79
N LEU A 63 -8.77 -1.59 2.63
CA LEU A 63 -7.33 -1.34 2.73
C LEU A 63 -6.64 -1.50 1.36
N PRO A 64 -5.64 -0.65 1.03
CA PRO A 64 -4.86 -0.81 -0.18
C PRO A 64 -3.94 -2.04 -0.07
N TRP A 65 -4.19 -3.06 -0.90
CA TRP A 65 -3.46 -4.32 -0.87
C TRP A 65 -1.94 -4.16 -1.07
N GLU A 66 -1.50 -3.15 -1.83
CA GLU A 66 -0.08 -2.85 -2.02
C GLU A 66 0.61 -2.45 -0.72
N ALA A 67 -0.06 -1.67 0.14
CA ALA A 67 0.49 -1.26 1.44
C ALA A 67 0.52 -2.40 2.47
N ILE A 68 -0.29 -3.44 2.25
CA ILE A 68 -0.33 -4.66 3.08
C ILE A 68 0.68 -5.69 2.57
N SER A 69 0.83 -5.76 1.25
CA SER A 69 1.86 -6.55 0.60
C SER A 69 3.23 -5.98 0.98
N GLY A 70 4.21 -6.84 1.23
CA GLY A 70 5.59 -6.39 1.41
C GLY A 70 6.23 -5.85 0.15
N ILE A 71 5.45 -5.69 -0.91
CA ILE A 71 5.88 -5.14 -2.18
C ILE A 71 5.93 -3.63 -1.95
N LYS A 72 7.14 -3.13 -1.75
CA LYS A 72 7.41 -1.70 -1.71
C LYS A 72 7.13 -1.16 -3.11
N THR A 73 5.85 -0.87 -3.41
CA THR A 73 5.48 -0.12 -4.59
C THR A 73 6.09 1.26 -4.35
N GLU A 74 7.23 1.51 -4.98
CA GLU A 74 7.89 2.82 -4.97
C GLU A 74 7.11 3.74 -5.93
N ALA A 75 5.80 3.86 -5.72
CA ALA A 75 4.93 4.72 -6.50
C ALA A 75 4.51 5.89 -5.62
N LEU A 76 5.22 7.00 -5.85
CA LEU A 76 4.78 8.38 -5.65
C LEU A 76 4.92 8.95 -4.23
N SER A 77 6.17 9.02 -3.75
CA SER A 77 6.63 10.26 -3.09
C SER A 77 6.98 11.29 -4.16
N ILE A 78 6.01 11.76 -4.95
CA ILE A 78 6.12 13.09 -5.54
C ILE A 78 5.43 14.01 -4.55
N SER A 79 6.19 14.54 -3.61
CA SER A 79 5.77 15.71 -2.84
C SER A 79 5.53 16.86 -3.82
N PRO A 80 4.33 17.46 -3.89
CA PRO A 80 4.19 18.78 -4.50
C PRO A 80 4.70 19.82 -3.49
N THR A 81 6.02 19.85 -3.28
CA THR A 81 6.67 20.98 -2.61
C THR A 81 7.95 21.32 -3.36
N ARG A 82 7.74 22.08 -4.44
CA ARG A 82 8.54 23.22 -4.87
C ARG A 82 9.97 23.23 -4.33
N VAL A 83 10.88 22.63 -5.08
CA VAL A 83 12.27 23.12 -5.12
C VAL A 83 12.25 24.47 -5.85
N GLU A 84 11.96 25.55 -5.14
CA GLU A 84 12.61 26.82 -5.47
C GLU A 84 13.79 26.93 -4.53
N GLN A 85 14.93 26.47 -5.02
CA GLN A 85 16.20 26.77 -4.38
C GLN A 85 16.49 28.27 -4.59
N PRO A 86 16.77 29.02 -3.52
CA PRO A 86 17.27 30.37 -3.64
C PRO A 86 18.75 30.34 -4.01
N LEU A 87 19.15 31.33 -4.81
CA LEU A 87 20.33 32.19 -4.63
C LEU A 87 21.15 32.35 -5.93
N GLU A 88 21.10 33.59 -6.40
CA GLU A 88 22.13 34.37 -7.10
C GLU A 88 23.23 33.62 -7.86
N ASN A 89 23.32 33.91 -9.16
CA ASN A 89 24.58 34.43 -9.67
C ASN A 89 24.40 35.77 -10.39
N LYS A 90 25.12 36.74 -9.83
CA LYS A 90 25.39 38.08 -10.34
C LYS A 90 26.32 37.95 -11.56
N SER A 91 26.07 38.69 -12.64
CA SER A 91 27.04 39.18 -13.62
C SER A 91 26.30 40.22 -14.48
N ASP A 92 26.33 41.49 -14.09
CA ASP A 92 27.30 42.50 -14.55
C ASP A 92 27.11 42.88 -16.02
N SER A 93 26.51 44.05 -16.23
CA SER A 93 27.04 45.03 -17.18
C SER A 93 26.35 46.37 -16.93
N ALA A 94 27.16 47.33 -16.55
CA ALA A 94 26.86 48.74 -16.72
C ALA A 94 26.51 49.01 -18.18
N ASP A 95 25.57 49.91 -18.44
CA ASP A 95 25.86 50.99 -19.38
C ASP A 95 24.95 52.18 -19.14
N CYS A 96 25.54 53.34 -19.37
CA CYS A 96 25.13 54.67 -18.99
C CYS A 96 25.10 55.50 -20.27
N ASP A 97 23.96 56.10 -20.62
CA ASP A 97 23.86 57.23 -21.58
C ASP A 97 22.39 57.62 -21.72
N SER A 98 21.93 58.87 -21.86
CA SER A 98 22.44 60.23 -21.68
C SER A 98 21.17 61.11 -21.71
#